data_AF-A0A6N7FS59-F1
#
_entry.id   AF-A0A6N7FS59-F1
#
_cell.length_a   1.000
_cell.length_b   1.000
_cell.length_c   1.000
_cell.angle_alpha   90.00
_cell.angle_beta   90.00
_cell.angle_gamma   90.00
#
_symmetry.space_group_name_H-M   'P 1'
#
loop_
_entity.id
_entity.type
_entity.pdbx_description
1 polymer ?
#
loop_
_entity_poly.entity_id
_entity_poly.type
_entity_poly.pdbx_seq_one_letter_code
_entity_poly.pdbx_strand_id
1 'polypeptide(L)'
;LVGELVLARNQIVQLVAAQQDGTLAAVSQRLNLITTELQEGAMKTRMQPIGNLWSKLPRVVRDLAVSCDKRVRLEMEGEDTELDKTIIEAIKDPLTHLVRNAVDHGIESPEDRAAVGKRAEGRLLIRAFHEGGQVNIEIADDGAGIDPEVIREKAVAKGVVSAGRAASLVERELLDLIFAPGFSTAAAVTNVSGRGVGMDVVRTNIEKIGGTVDVQSQPGEGTLLRIKIPLTLAIIPALIVTASAQRYAIPQVSLLELVRLEGRDARDAVELIHGAPVYRLRGRLLPLVHLHRELELATPEEDGAVNIVVLQADDRQFGLVVDGVRDSAEIVVKPLGHHLKGISTFAGATIMGDGRVGLILDVMGLAQRAHVVGPESERAALDSSSRAVEAAADRETLLLFATPDDGRMAIPLAAVDRLEEFPLDAAEQTGDQQVVQYRGEIMPLVHVSAVLPERRLSLRHEPDRPSGTLQVVVHRLGERRVGLVVERIQDIVEERLELAPASRPGVLGSVVVHGRVTEVIDLPAVLSAAGVNESTLQSTAAW
;
A
#
# COMPACT_ATOMS: atom_id res chain seq x y z
N LEU A 1 -11.94 -11.74 -32.85
CA LEU A 1 -11.22 -11.09 -33.95
C LEU A 1 -10.44 -9.86 -33.48
N VAL A 2 -11.09 -8.81 -32.94
CA VAL A 2 -10.37 -7.60 -32.45
C VAL A 2 -9.40 -7.91 -31.30
N GLY A 3 -9.84 -8.69 -30.30
CA GLY A 3 -8.92 -9.15 -29.24
C GLY A 3 -7.76 -10.00 -29.78
N GLU A 4 -8.00 -10.83 -30.80
CA GLU A 4 -6.94 -11.62 -31.48
C GLU A 4 -5.97 -10.73 -32.27
N LEU A 5 -6.45 -9.60 -32.80
CA LEU A 5 -5.62 -8.62 -33.49
C LEU A 5 -4.70 -7.88 -32.50
N VAL A 6 -5.21 -7.52 -31.32
CA VAL A 6 -4.40 -6.95 -30.22
C VAL A 6 -3.34 -7.95 -29.74
N LEU A 7 -3.71 -9.24 -29.69
CA LEU A 7 -2.77 -10.31 -29.36
C LEU A 7 -1.68 -10.44 -30.41
N ALA A 8 -2.05 -10.56 -31.69
CA ALA A 8 -1.13 -10.60 -32.84
C ALA A 8 -0.18 -9.38 -32.87
N ARG A 9 -0.72 -8.18 -32.61
CA ARG A 9 0.04 -6.93 -32.43
C ARG A 9 1.07 -7.06 -31.31
N ASN A 10 0.69 -7.56 -30.14
CA ASN A 10 1.61 -7.75 -29.01
C ASN A 10 2.73 -8.74 -29.36
N GLN A 11 2.42 -9.82 -30.08
CA GLN A 11 3.43 -10.78 -30.55
C GLN A 11 4.45 -10.10 -31.47
N ILE A 12 3.97 -9.30 -32.43
CA ILE A 12 4.82 -8.56 -33.36
C ILE A 12 5.69 -7.56 -32.61
N VAL A 13 5.12 -6.74 -31.73
CA VAL A 13 5.90 -5.76 -30.94
C VAL A 13 6.99 -6.45 -30.11
N GLN A 14 6.69 -7.58 -29.47
CA GLN A 14 7.69 -8.35 -28.71
C GLN A 14 8.80 -8.94 -29.60
N LEU A 15 8.44 -9.51 -30.75
CA LEU A 15 9.42 -10.08 -31.69
C LEU A 15 10.32 -9.01 -32.31
N VAL A 16 9.76 -7.82 -32.58
CA VAL A 16 10.49 -6.69 -33.15
C VAL A 16 11.40 -6.02 -32.11
N ALA A 17 10.99 -5.95 -30.85
CA ALA A 17 11.85 -5.43 -29.77
C ALA A 17 13.13 -6.25 -29.56
N ALA A 18 13.12 -7.54 -29.93
CA ALA A 18 14.29 -8.42 -29.89
C ALA A 18 15.25 -8.23 -31.08
N GLN A 19 14.86 -7.48 -32.12
CA GLN A 19 15.68 -7.24 -33.32
C GLN A 19 16.07 -5.75 -33.45
N GLN A 20 17.34 -5.46 -33.71
CA GLN A 20 17.83 -4.09 -33.96
C GLN A 20 17.52 -3.60 -35.39
N ASP A 21 16.29 -3.78 -35.89
CA ASP A 21 15.87 -3.31 -37.22
C ASP A 21 14.88 -2.16 -37.11
N GLY A 22 15.34 -0.95 -37.43
CA GLY A 22 14.53 0.27 -37.39
C GLY A 22 13.39 0.31 -38.41
N THR A 23 13.49 -0.41 -39.53
CA THR A 23 12.41 -0.48 -40.53
C THR A 23 11.25 -1.34 -40.00
N LEU A 24 11.60 -2.46 -39.37
CA LEU A 24 10.65 -3.38 -38.75
C LEU A 24 9.93 -2.71 -37.57
N ALA A 25 10.66 -1.90 -36.78
CA ALA A 25 10.09 -1.08 -35.71
C ALA A 25 9.05 -0.07 -36.22
N ALA A 26 9.36 0.64 -37.31
CA ALA A 26 8.44 1.60 -37.91
C ALA A 26 7.16 0.94 -38.47
N VAL A 27 7.29 -0.23 -39.13
CA VAL A 27 6.13 -1.00 -39.63
C VAL A 27 5.29 -1.54 -38.47
N SER A 28 5.92 -2.00 -37.39
CA SER A 28 5.22 -2.44 -36.17
C SER A 28 4.44 -1.30 -35.50
N GLN A 29 5.01 -0.09 -35.43
CA GLN A 29 4.30 1.09 -34.93
C GLN A 29 3.08 1.43 -35.79
N ARG A 30 3.19 1.33 -37.12
CA ARG A 30 2.06 1.57 -38.02
C ARG A 30 0.96 0.52 -37.87
N LEU A 31 1.33 -0.75 -37.70
CA LEU A 31 0.38 -1.83 -37.38
C LEU A 31 -0.32 -1.60 -36.04
N ASN A 32 0.40 -1.10 -35.03
CA ASN A 32 -0.17 -0.76 -33.72
C ASN A 32 -1.26 0.31 -33.87
N LEU A 33 -0.99 1.37 -34.64
CA LEU A 33 -1.95 2.46 -34.87
C LEU A 33 -3.21 1.96 -35.59
N ILE A 34 -3.06 1.23 -36.71
CA ILE A 34 -4.20 0.68 -37.47
C ILE A 34 -5.01 -0.32 -36.63
N THR A 35 -4.33 -1.14 -35.82
CA THR A 35 -4.99 -2.11 -34.92
C THR A 35 -5.80 -1.40 -33.85
N THR A 36 -5.28 -0.30 -33.31
CA THR A 36 -5.98 0.53 -32.31
C THR A 36 -7.23 1.17 -32.91
N GLU A 37 -7.13 1.74 -34.12
CA GLU A 37 -8.29 2.30 -34.83
C GLU A 37 -9.36 1.25 -35.15
N LEU A 38 -8.95 0.06 -35.60
CA LEU A 38 -9.88 -1.07 -35.83
C LEU A 38 -10.53 -1.54 -34.53
N GLN A 39 -9.77 -1.54 -33.43
CA GLN A 39 -10.29 -1.89 -32.12
C GLN A 39 -11.34 -0.90 -31.66
N GLU A 40 -11.05 0.40 -31.71
CA GLU A 40 -12.01 1.47 -31.38
C GLU A 40 -13.27 1.39 -32.23
N GLY A 41 -13.12 1.21 -33.54
CA GLY A 41 -14.24 1.04 -34.47
C GLY A 41 -15.11 -0.17 -34.11
N ALA A 42 -14.52 -1.29 -33.74
CA ALA A 42 -15.26 -2.46 -33.29
C ALA A 42 -15.92 -2.30 -31.92
N MET A 43 -15.31 -1.57 -30.97
CA MET A 43 -15.97 -1.25 -29.69
C MET A 43 -17.27 -0.51 -29.93
N LYS A 44 -17.25 0.52 -30.80
CA LYS A 44 -18.44 1.30 -31.17
C LYS A 44 -19.61 0.44 -31.64
N THR A 45 -19.35 -0.69 -32.32
CA THR A 45 -20.42 -1.60 -32.76
C THR A 45 -21.13 -2.37 -31.64
N ARG A 46 -20.52 -2.45 -30.45
CA ARG A 46 -21.08 -3.15 -29.29
C ARG A 46 -21.59 -2.18 -28.22
N MET A 47 -21.21 -0.92 -28.32
CA MET A 47 -21.68 0.13 -27.44
C MET A 47 -23.20 0.20 -27.42
N GLN A 48 -23.75 0.42 -26.24
CA GLN A 48 -25.16 0.70 -26.03
C GLN A 48 -25.28 1.96 -25.17
N PRO A 49 -26.32 2.78 -25.38
CA PRO A 49 -26.57 3.93 -24.53
C PRO A 49 -26.88 3.47 -23.11
N ILE A 50 -26.26 4.15 -22.15
CA ILE A 50 -26.40 3.84 -20.73
C ILE A 50 -27.82 4.10 -20.22
N GLY A 51 -28.61 4.94 -20.93
CA GLY A 51 -30.00 5.27 -20.63
C GLY A 51 -30.94 4.07 -20.44
N ASN A 52 -30.60 2.91 -21.02
CA ASN A 52 -31.34 1.66 -20.76
C ASN A 52 -31.33 1.28 -19.28
N LEU A 53 -30.24 1.54 -18.57
CA LEU A 53 -30.12 1.35 -17.13
C LEU A 53 -30.88 2.44 -16.35
N TRP A 54 -30.95 3.66 -16.89
CA TRP A 54 -31.60 4.81 -16.25
C TRP A 54 -33.11 4.68 -16.25
N SER A 55 -33.68 4.01 -17.26
CA SER A 55 -35.14 3.84 -17.45
C SER A 55 -35.91 3.34 -16.22
N LYS A 56 -35.26 2.58 -15.33
CA LYS A 56 -35.89 2.03 -14.11
C LYS A 56 -35.69 2.89 -12.87
N LEU A 57 -34.68 3.76 -12.86
CA LEU A 57 -34.30 4.56 -11.70
C LEU A 57 -35.40 5.53 -11.24
N PRO A 58 -36.16 6.22 -12.11
CA PRO A 58 -37.26 7.08 -11.68
C PRO A 58 -38.31 6.37 -10.83
N ARG A 59 -38.62 5.12 -11.16
CA ARG A 59 -39.56 4.30 -10.38
C ARG A 59 -38.95 3.89 -9.04
N VAL A 60 -37.71 3.42 -9.05
CA VAL A 60 -36.99 3.02 -7.83
C VAL A 60 -36.88 4.19 -6.85
N VAL A 61 -36.47 5.37 -7.32
CA VAL A 61 -36.37 6.58 -6.50
C VAL A 61 -37.73 7.00 -5.95
N ARG A 62 -38.80 6.94 -6.76
CA ARG A 62 -40.16 7.27 -6.30
C ARG A 62 -40.64 6.29 -5.21
N ASP A 63 -40.47 5.00 -5.42
CA ASP A 63 -40.89 3.97 -4.47
C ASP A 63 -40.11 4.11 -3.14
N LEU A 64 -38.80 4.40 -3.21
CA LEU A 64 -37.96 4.66 -2.03
C LEU A 64 -38.34 5.95 -1.31
N ALA A 65 -38.57 7.04 -2.05
CA ALA A 65 -38.97 8.33 -1.48
C ALA A 65 -40.28 8.20 -0.69
N VAL A 66 -41.27 7.46 -1.22
CA VAL A 66 -42.51 7.15 -0.50
C VAL A 66 -42.25 6.28 0.72
N SER A 67 -41.41 5.23 0.61
CA SER A 67 -41.15 4.33 1.74
C SER A 67 -40.39 4.98 2.90
N CYS A 68 -39.58 6.00 2.62
CA CYS A 68 -38.78 6.72 3.60
C CYS A 68 -39.40 8.07 4.03
N ASP A 69 -40.60 8.40 3.53
CA ASP A 69 -41.30 9.69 3.73
C ASP A 69 -40.46 10.93 3.36
N LYS A 70 -39.80 10.87 2.19
CA LYS A 70 -38.92 11.91 1.65
C LYS A 70 -39.44 12.47 0.34
N ARG A 71 -39.03 13.69 0.00
CA ARG A 71 -39.32 14.32 -1.31
C ARG A 71 -38.02 14.45 -2.08
N VAL A 72 -37.93 13.77 -3.23
CA VAL A 72 -36.70 13.71 -4.03
C VAL A 72 -37.01 14.02 -5.49
N ARG A 73 -36.26 14.95 -6.06
CA ARG A 73 -36.20 15.24 -7.49
C ARG A 73 -35.00 14.54 -8.10
N LEU A 74 -35.27 13.61 -9.01
CA LEU A 74 -34.25 12.93 -9.80
C LEU A 74 -33.93 13.72 -11.08
N GLU A 75 -32.66 14.05 -11.28
CA GLU A 75 -32.13 14.65 -12.50
C GLU A 75 -31.15 13.67 -13.14
N MET A 76 -31.26 13.48 -14.45
CA MET A 76 -30.46 12.53 -15.22
C MET A 76 -29.85 13.24 -16.41
N GLU A 77 -28.54 13.09 -16.58
CA GLU A 77 -27.76 13.70 -17.65
C GLU A 77 -26.89 12.65 -18.34
N GLY A 78 -26.73 12.77 -19.67
CA GLY A 78 -25.88 11.89 -20.46
C GLY A 78 -26.44 10.47 -20.65
N GLU A 79 -27.76 10.32 -20.76
CA GLU A 79 -28.42 9.04 -21.04
C GLU A 79 -27.96 8.39 -22.37
N ASP A 80 -27.49 9.22 -23.30
CA ASP A 80 -26.91 8.85 -24.59
C ASP A 80 -25.45 8.38 -24.50
N THR A 81 -24.80 8.50 -23.33
CA THR A 81 -23.43 8.05 -23.12
C THR A 81 -23.32 6.56 -23.43
N GLU A 82 -22.43 6.23 -24.36
CA GLU A 82 -22.22 4.87 -24.83
C GLU A 82 -21.31 4.06 -23.89
N LEU A 83 -21.70 2.81 -23.60
CA LEU A 83 -20.93 1.86 -22.78
C LEU A 83 -21.07 0.42 -23.31
N ASP A 84 -20.08 -0.44 -23.05
CA ASP A 84 -20.14 -1.86 -23.43
C ASP A 84 -21.29 -2.57 -22.72
N LYS A 85 -22.07 -3.36 -23.46
CA LYS A 85 -23.22 -4.11 -22.92
C LYS A 85 -22.88 -4.94 -21.67
N THR A 86 -21.72 -5.61 -21.64
CA THR A 86 -21.30 -6.43 -20.50
C THR A 86 -21.01 -5.59 -19.27
N ILE A 87 -20.45 -4.39 -19.47
CA ILE A 87 -20.24 -3.42 -18.40
C ILE A 87 -21.60 -2.92 -17.88
N ILE A 88 -22.54 -2.56 -18.77
CA ILE A 88 -23.90 -2.14 -18.39
C ILE A 88 -24.58 -3.20 -17.50
N GLU A 89 -24.45 -4.49 -17.85
CA GLU A 89 -24.99 -5.58 -17.05
C GLU A 89 -24.31 -5.70 -15.67
N ALA A 90 -22.99 -5.50 -15.58
CA ALA A 90 -22.22 -5.60 -14.35
C ALA A 90 -22.46 -4.42 -13.38
N ILE A 91 -22.65 -3.20 -13.88
CA ILE A 91 -22.80 -2.00 -13.03
C ILE A 91 -24.24 -1.76 -12.55
N LYS A 92 -25.21 -2.49 -13.10
CA LYS A 92 -26.63 -2.31 -12.81
C LYS A 92 -26.96 -2.42 -11.31
N ASP A 93 -26.49 -3.47 -10.66
CA ASP A 93 -26.75 -3.71 -9.25
C ASP A 93 -25.99 -2.70 -8.35
N PRO A 94 -24.68 -2.44 -8.57
CA PRO A 94 -23.96 -1.36 -7.89
C PRO A 94 -24.65 0.01 -7.99
N LEU A 95 -25.05 0.45 -9.18
CA LEU A 95 -25.70 1.75 -9.38
C LEU A 95 -27.04 1.84 -8.65
N THR A 96 -27.84 0.78 -8.70
CA THR A 96 -29.11 0.73 -7.96
C THR A 96 -28.89 0.85 -6.45
N HIS A 97 -27.82 0.25 -5.94
CA HIS A 97 -27.46 0.34 -4.52
C HIS A 97 -27.03 1.75 -4.13
N LEU A 98 -26.17 2.40 -4.92
CA LEU A 98 -25.73 3.77 -4.66
C LEU A 98 -26.90 4.76 -4.67
N VAL A 99 -27.81 4.64 -5.64
CA VAL A 99 -29.03 5.45 -5.70
C VAL A 99 -29.90 5.23 -4.47
N ARG A 100 -30.02 3.99 -3.98
CA ARG A 100 -30.74 3.70 -2.75
C ARG A 100 -30.10 4.39 -1.55
N ASN A 101 -28.78 4.30 -1.39
CA ASN A 101 -28.08 4.92 -0.27
C ASN A 101 -28.22 6.44 -0.28
N ALA A 102 -28.17 7.06 -1.46
CA ALA A 102 -28.42 8.50 -1.60
C ALA A 102 -29.83 8.88 -1.12
N VAL A 103 -30.87 8.09 -1.43
CA VAL A 103 -32.24 8.39 -1.00
C VAL A 103 -32.49 8.03 0.48
N ASP A 104 -31.99 6.89 0.95
CA ASP A 104 -32.28 6.36 2.29
C ASP A 104 -31.43 7.04 3.39
N HIS A 105 -30.16 7.33 3.09
CA HIS A 105 -29.22 7.89 4.07
C HIS A 105 -28.73 9.30 3.70
N GLY A 106 -28.60 9.62 2.41
CA GLY A 106 -28.14 10.93 1.96
C GLY A 106 -29.18 12.03 2.18
N ILE A 107 -30.33 11.94 1.49
CA ILE A 107 -31.38 12.96 1.54
C ILE A 107 -32.11 12.92 2.89
N GLU A 108 -32.26 14.07 3.54
CA GLU A 108 -32.97 14.19 4.82
C GLU A 108 -34.51 14.33 4.62
N SER A 109 -35.28 14.24 5.71
CA SER A 109 -36.73 14.46 5.65
C SER A 109 -37.05 15.92 5.29
N PRO A 110 -38.25 16.22 4.73
CA PRO A 110 -38.64 17.60 4.43
C PRO A 110 -38.58 18.53 5.65
N GLU A 111 -38.87 17.99 6.84
CA GLU A 111 -38.83 18.73 8.12
C GLU A 111 -37.38 19.04 8.53
N ASP A 112 -36.49 18.05 8.48
CA ASP A 112 -35.07 18.23 8.80
C ASP A 112 -34.39 19.21 7.83
N ARG A 113 -34.72 19.11 6.53
CA ARG A 113 -34.21 20.02 5.50
C ARG A 113 -34.64 21.46 5.75
N ALA A 114 -35.91 21.66 6.15
CA ALA A 114 -36.41 22.99 6.48
C ALA A 114 -35.71 23.60 7.72
N ALA A 115 -35.37 22.76 8.72
CA ALA A 115 -34.67 23.20 9.92
C ALA A 115 -33.27 23.76 9.62
N VAL A 116 -32.59 23.24 8.59
CA VAL A 116 -31.27 23.71 8.15
C VAL A 116 -31.33 24.68 6.95
N GLY A 117 -32.53 25.16 6.58
CA GLY A 117 -32.72 26.15 5.52
C GLY A 117 -32.59 25.61 4.09
N LYS A 118 -32.59 24.29 3.90
CA LYS A 118 -32.60 23.64 2.57
C LYS A 118 -34.01 23.58 1.98
N ARG A 119 -34.10 23.36 0.67
CA ARG A 119 -35.37 23.09 0.00
C ARG A 119 -35.96 21.78 0.51
N ALA A 120 -37.28 21.76 0.74
CA ALA A 120 -38.01 20.58 1.21
C ALA A 120 -37.93 19.37 0.24
N GLU A 121 -37.71 19.63 -1.05
CA GLU A 121 -37.42 18.60 -2.06
C GLU A 121 -35.90 18.50 -2.24
N GLY A 122 -35.33 17.33 -1.96
CA GLY A 122 -33.92 17.01 -2.18
C GLY A 122 -33.61 16.73 -3.64
N ARG A 123 -32.37 16.98 -4.06
CA ARG A 123 -31.90 16.79 -5.43
C ARG A 123 -30.98 15.58 -5.49
N LEU A 124 -31.29 14.65 -6.40
CA LEU A 124 -30.42 13.54 -6.77
C LEU A 124 -30.07 13.66 -8.26
N LEU A 125 -28.80 13.93 -8.56
CA LEU A 125 -28.26 14.01 -9.92
C LEU A 125 -27.53 12.72 -10.27
N ILE A 126 -27.85 12.14 -11.43
CA ILE A 126 -27.11 11.04 -12.03
C ILE A 126 -26.61 11.49 -13.39
N ARG A 127 -25.30 11.57 -13.55
CA ARG A 127 -24.65 12.07 -14.76
C ARG A 127 -23.69 11.04 -15.31
N ALA A 128 -23.71 10.82 -16.62
CA ALA A 128 -22.71 10.02 -17.32
C ALA A 128 -22.05 10.85 -18.43
N PHE A 129 -20.74 10.70 -18.62
CA PHE A 129 -20.01 11.35 -19.71
C PHE A 129 -18.69 10.64 -20.04
N HIS A 130 -18.16 10.89 -21.23
CA HIS A 130 -16.83 10.44 -21.63
C HIS A 130 -15.78 11.51 -21.32
N GLU A 131 -14.71 11.13 -20.63
CA GLU A 131 -13.56 11.99 -20.38
C GLU A 131 -12.29 11.14 -20.29
N GLY A 132 -11.21 11.56 -20.96
CA GLY A 132 -9.90 10.89 -20.85
C GLY A 132 -9.88 9.42 -21.31
N GLY A 133 -10.74 9.01 -22.25
CA GLY A 133 -10.83 7.61 -22.69
C GLY A 133 -11.52 6.68 -21.68
N GLN A 134 -12.22 7.26 -20.70
CA GLN A 134 -13.02 6.56 -19.70
C GLN A 134 -14.46 7.07 -19.69
N VAL A 135 -15.39 6.22 -19.27
CA VAL A 135 -16.76 6.61 -18.93
C VAL A 135 -16.78 6.98 -17.46
N ASN A 136 -17.15 8.23 -17.17
CA ASN A 136 -17.37 8.71 -15.82
C ASN A 136 -18.86 8.69 -15.54
N ILE A 137 -19.24 8.10 -14.40
CA ILE A 137 -20.61 8.10 -13.89
C ILE A 137 -20.58 8.76 -12.52
N GLU A 138 -21.35 9.84 -12.36
CA GLU A 138 -21.44 10.63 -11.16
C GLU A 138 -22.84 10.49 -10.56
N ILE A 139 -22.89 10.27 -9.25
CA ILE A 139 -24.13 10.25 -8.47
C ILE A 139 -23.94 11.29 -7.38
N ALA A 140 -24.70 12.38 -7.45
CA ALA A 140 -24.58 13.48 -6.53
C ALA A 140 -25.92 13.75 -5.83
N ASP A 141 -25.90 13.92 -4.51
CA ASP A 141 -27.03 14.36 -3.72
C ASP A 141 -26.71 15.65 -2.97
N ASP A 142 -27.74 16.43 -2.63
CA ASP A 142 -27.65 17.63 -1.79
C ASP A 142 -28.08 17.37 -0.33
N GLY A 143 -27.85 16.13 0.12
CA GLY A 143 -28.27 15.60 1.41
C GLY A 143 -27.42 16.08 2.59
N ALA A 144 -27.48 15.32 3.69
CA ALA A 144 -26.74 15.62 4.92
C ALA A 144 -25.22 15.53 4.75
N GLY A 145 -24.74 14.93 3.66
CA GLY A 145 -23.34 14.56 3.50
C GLY A 145 -22.91 13.49 4.51
N ILE A 146 -21.62 13.20 4.50
CA ILE A 146 -20.99 12.18 5.32
C ILE A 146 -20.06 12.89 6.29
N ASP A 147 -20.30 12.72 7.59
CA ASP A 147 -19.45 13.27 8.63
C ASP A 147 -18.19 12.39 8.83
N PRO A 148 -16.98 12.91 8.53
CA PRO A 148 -15.74 12.17 8.71
C PRO A 148 -15.48 11.75 10.16
N GLU A 149 -15.92 12.54 11.14
CA GLU A 149 -15.75 12.22 12.56
C GLU A 149 -16.65 11.05 12.98
N VAL A 150 -17.89 11.02 12.48
CA VAL A 150 -18.79 9.87 12.70
C VAL A 150 -18.21 8.59 12.10
N ILE A 151 -17.55 8.69 10.93
CA ILE A 151 -16.83 7.54 10.36
C ILE A 151 -15.66 7.15 11.25
N ARG A 152 -14.84 8.11 11.69
CA ARG A 152 -13.67 7.88 12.54
C ARG A 152 -14.07 7.12 13.81
N GLU A 153 -15.07 7.61 14.53
CA GLU A 153 -15.56 7.00 15.76
C GLU A 153 -16.08 5.58 15.53
N LYS A 154 -16.90 5.38 14.48
CA LYS A 154 -17.43 4.05 14.14
C LYS A 154 -16.36 3.09 13.66
N ALA A 155 -15.36 3.56 12.93
CA ALA A 155 -14.28 2.72 12.41
C ALA A 155 -13.37 2.24 13.54
N VAL A 156 -13.11 3.09 14.54
CA VAL A 156 -12.40 2.70 15.77
C VAL A 156 -13.24 1.74 16.61
N ALA A 157 -14.53 2.05 16.83
CA ALA A 157 -15.42 1.21 17.63
C ALA A 157 -15.63 -0.19 17.02
N LYS A 158 -15.66 -0.29 15.68
CA LYS A 158 -15.78 -1.56 14.95
C LYS A 158 -14.43 -2.27 14.71
N GLY A 159 -13.31 -1.69 15.16
CA GLY A 159 -11.98 -2.27 15.00
C GLY A 159 -11.47 -2.29 13.56
N VAL A 160 -12.05 -1.50 12.66
CA VAL A 160 -11.58 -1.36 11.26
C VAL A 160 -10.23 -0.63 11.22
N VAL A 161 -10.01 0.30 12.15
CA VAL A 161 -8.76 1.06 12.28
C VAL A 161 -8.43 1.31 13.75
N SER A 162 -7.15 1.33 14.13
CA SER A 162 -6.73 1.68 15.49
C SER A 162 -6.93 3.17 15.76
N ALA A 163 -7.18 3.56 17.02
CA ALA A 163 -7.38 4.96 17.39
C ALA A 163 -6.21 5.87 17.00
N GLY A 164 -4.96 5.40 17.18
CA GLY A 164 -3.77 6.14 16.79
C GLY A 164 -3.66 6.36 15.27
N ARG A 165 -4.01 5.35 14.46
CA ARG A 165 -4.03 5.48 13.00
C ARG A 165 -5.20 6.33 12.53
N ALA A 166 -6.37 6.17 13.15
CA ALA A 166 -7.54 6.98 12.84
C ALA A 166 -7.23 8.47 13.00
N ALA A 167 -6.51 8.87 14.05
CA ALA A 167 -6.13 10.27 14.30
C ALA A 167 -5.20 10.87 13.22
N SER A 168 -4.41 10.06 12.52
CA SER A 168 -3.50 10.53 11.47
C SER A 168 -4.11 10.57 10.07
N LEU A 169 -5.29 9.97 9.87
CA LEU A 169 -5.93 9.93 8.53
C LEU A 169 -6.46 11.30 8.13
N VAL A 170 -6.23 11.64 6.85
CA VAL A 170 -6.87 12.82 6.24
C VAL A 170 -8.32 12.52 5.88
N GLU A 171 -9.13 13.56 5.71
CA GLU A 171 -10.58 13.46 5.44
C GLU A 171 -10.93 12.49 4.31
N ARG A 172 -10.19 12.56 3.19
CA ARG A 172 -10.39 11.65 2.06
C ARG A 172 -10.19 10.19 2.44
N GLU A 173 -9.15 9.89 3.23
CA GLU A 173 -8.87 8.51 3.67
C GLU A 173 -9.92 8.01 4.67
N LEU A 174 -10.47 8.91 5.50
CA LEU A 174 -11.59 8.57 6.39
C LEU A 174 -12.85 8.26 5.60
N LEU A 175 -13.20 9.08 4.61
CA LEU A 175 -14.33 8.81 3.74
C LEU A 175 -14.16 7.49 2.98
N ASP A 176 -12.94 7.12 2.61
CA ASP A 176 -12.65 5.86 1.93
C ASP A 176 -12.93 4.62 2.80
N LEU A 177 -12.93 4.76 4.14
CA LEU A 177 -13.28 3.69 5.06
C LEU A 177 -14.74 3.22 4.90
N ILE A 178 -15.62 3.99 4.24
CA ILE A 178 -16.98 3.53 3.96
C ILE A 178 -17.02 2.26 3.11
N PHE A 179 -15.96 2.00 2.35
CA PHE A 179 -15.82 0.82 1.50
C PHE A 179 -15.11 -0.35 2.19
N ALA A 180 -14.70 -0.20 3.46
CA ALA A 180 -14.05 -1.28 4.19
C ALA A 180 -15.01 -2.46 4.42
N PRO A 181 -14.53 -3.71 4.35
CA PRO A 181 -15.38 -4.90 4.50
C PRO A 181 -16.21 -4.87 5.79
N GLY A 182 -17.52 -5.08 5.67
CA GLY A 182 -18.42 -5.08 6.84
C GLY A 182 -18.58 -3.72 7.54
N PHE A 183 -18.01 -2.64 7.00
CA PHE A 183 -18.24 -1.30 7.50
C PHE A 183 -19.63 -0.81 7.06
N SER A 184 -20.40 -0.36 8.04
CA SER A 184 -21.71 0.25 7.82
C SER A 184 -21.94 1.25 8.94
N THR A 185 -22.47 2.42 8.58
CA THR A 185 -22.81 3.46 9.54
C THR A 185 -24.18 3.24 10.20
N ALA A 186 -24.97 2.25 9.76
CA ALA A 186 -26.29 1.98 10.31
C ALA A 186 -26.21 1.37 11.72
N ALA A 187 -27.00 1.93 12.66
CA ALA A 187 -27.11 1.44 14.05
C ALA A 187 -27.96 0.16 14.19
N ALA A 188 -28.79 -0.14 13.18
CA ALA A 188 -29.63 -1.33 13.13
C ALA A 188 -29.60 -1.97 11.74
N VAL A 189 -29.64 -3.30 11.68
CA VAL A 189 -29.81 -4.05 10.43
C VAL A 189 -31.25 -3.86 9.96
N THR A 190 -31.47 -3.03 8.94
CA THR A 190 -32.82 -2.86 8.37
C THR A 190 -33.22 -4.14 7.63
N ASN A 191 -34.44 -4.63 7.89
CA ASN A 191 -35.00 -5.88 7.37
C ASN A 191 -35.18 -5.93 5.82
N VAL A 192 -34.69 -4.93 5.09
CA VAL A 192 -34.73 -4.85 3.62
C VAL A 192 -33.38 -5.23 2.98
N SER A 193 -32.31 -5.42 3.77
CA SER A 193 -30.94 -5.74 3.32
C SER A 193 -30.57 -7.23 3.35
N GLY A 194 -31.56 -8.13 3.20
CA GLY A 194 -31.41 -9.60 3.26
C GLY A 194 -30.53 -10.27 2.18
N ARG A 195 -29.61 -9.54 1.53
CA ARG A 195 -28.60 -10.09 0.60
C ARG A 195 -27.17 -9.57 0.81
N GLY A 196 -26.88 -8.80 1.86
CA GLY A 196 -25.50 -8.46 2.22
C GLY A 196 -24.76 -7.65 1.15
N VAL A 197 -25.38 -6.59 0.61
CA VAL A 197 -24.71 -5.67 -0.31
C VAL A 197 -24.32 -4.42 0.48
N GLY A 198 -23.07 -4.35 0.91
CA GLY A 198 -22.47 -3.14 1.46
C GLY A 198 -21.75 -2.32 0.39
N MET A 199 -21.18 -1.19 0.80
CA MET A 199 -20.35 -0.35 -0.07
C MET A 199 -19.07 -1.08 -0.51
N ASP A 200 -18.56 -1.99 0.32
CA ASP A 200 -17.49 -2.95 -0.02
C ASP A 200 -17.81 -3.75 -1.30
N VAL A 201 -19.01 -4.34 -1.37
CA VAL A 201 -19.47 -5.12 -2.55
C VAL A 201 -19.57 -4.23 -3.79
N VAL A 202 -19.97 -2.97 -3.64
CA VAL A 202 -20.01 -2.00 -4.74
C VAL A 202 -18.60 -1.76 -5.29
N ARG A 203 -17.62 -1.48 -4.42
CA ARG A 203 -16.21 -1.27 -4.82
C ARG A 203 -15.66 -2.50 -5.54
N THR A 204 -15.79 -3.69 -4.94
CA THR A 204 -15.29 -4.94 -5.55
C THR A 204 -15.92 -5.22 -6.92
N ASN A 205 -17.21 -4.95 -7.10
CA ASN A 205 -17.87 -5.15 -8.40
C ASN A 205 -17.40 -4.17 -9.47
N ILE A 206 -17.12 -2.92 -9.10
CA ILE A 206 -16.56 -1.90 -10.00
C ILE A 206 -15.10 -2.23 -10.34
N GLU A 207 -14.31 -2.69 -9.38
CA GLU A 207 -12.92 -3.10 -9.61
C GLU A 207 -12.81 -4.34 -10.52
N LYS A 208 -13.74 -5.30 -10.40
CA LYS A 208 -13.80 -6.49 -11.27
C LYS A 208 -13.94 -6.16 -12.76
N ILE A 209 -14.51 -5.02 -13.10
CA ILE A 209 -14.62 -4.54 -14.49
C ILE A 209 -13.49 -3.57 -14.87
N GLY A 210 -12.45 -3.45 -14.04
CA GLY A 210 -11.33 -2.54 -14.25
C GLY A 210 -11.68 -1.07 -13.96
N GLY A 211 -12.79 -0.81 -13.27
CA GLY A 211 -13.21 0.53 -12.87
C GLY A 211 -12.66 0.94 -11.51
N THR A 212 -12.87 2.20 -11.15
CA THR A 212 -12.58 2.75 -9.82
C THR A 212 -13.78 3.52 -9.30
N VAL A 213 -13.90 3.64 -7.98
CA VAL A 213 -14.93 4.44 -7.31
C VAL A 213 -14.27 5.38 -6.30
N ASP A 214 -14.65 6.66 -6.33
CA ASP A 214 -14.19 7.71 -5.42
C ASP A 214 -15.40 8.38 -4.78
N VAL A 215 -15.26 8.81 -3.54
CA VAL A 215 -16.31 9.52 -2.79
C VAL A 215 -15.79 10.89 -2.34
N GLN A 216 -16.63 11.90 -2.52
CA GLN A 216 -16.40 13.26 -2.05
C GLN A 216 -17.66 13.69 -1.32
N SER A 217 -17.53 14.16 -0.10
CA SER A 217 -18.69 14.59 0.68
C SER A 217 -18.32 15.72 1.62
N GLN A 218 -19.28 16.60 1.87
CA GLN A 218 -19.16 17.64 2.88
C GLN A 218 -20.40 17.62 3.77
N PRO A 219 -20.23 17.60 5.11
CA PRO A 219 -21.36 17.64 6.04
C PRO A 219 -22.25 18.86 5.77
N GLY A 220 -23.54 18.61 5.63
CA GLY A 220 -24.55 19.62 5.33
C GLY A 220 -24.65 20.03 3.86
N GLU A 221 -23.73 19.67 2.98
CA GLU A 221 -23.79 20.03 1.55
C GLU A 221 -24.18 18.86 0.63
N GLY A 222 -23.83 17.63 1.01
CA GLY A 222 -24.22 16.42 0.30
C GLY A 222 -23.04 15.50 -0.05
N THR A 223 -23.27 14.57 -0.98
CA THR A 223 -22.29 13.55 -1.37
C THR A 223 -22.21 13.45 -2.89
N LEU A 224 -20.99 13.32 -3.41
CA LEU A 224 -20.68 12.99 -4.79
C LEU A 224 -19.89 11.68 -4.83
N LEU A 225 -20.47 10.68 -5.49
CA LEU A 225 -19.81 9.42 -5.84
C LEU A 225 -19.43 9.45 -7.31
N ARG A 226 -18.16 9.19 -7.61
CA ARG A 226 -17.64 9.15 -8.99
C ARG A 226 -17.11 7.77 -9.31
N ILE A 227 -17.68 7.14 -10.33
CA ILE A 227 -17.26 5.86 -10.88
C ILE A 227 -16.55 6.11 -12.19
N LYS A 228 -15.34 5.57 -12.36
CA LYS A 228 -14.58 5.65 -13.62
C LYS A 228 -14.43 4.27 -14.21
N ILE A 229 -14.80 4.10 -15.48
CA ILE A 229 -14.77 2.81 -16.17
C ILE A 229 -14.02 2.94 -17.50
N PRO A 230 -13.04 2.08 -17.79
CA PRO A 230 -12.37 2.06 -19.09
C PRO A 230 -13.34 1.71 -20.24
N LEU A 231 -13.18 2.35 -21.41
CA LEU A 231 -13.99 2.04 -22.62
C LEU A 231 -13.56 0.75 -23.35
N THR A 232 -12.44 0.13 -22.96
CA THR A 232 -11.84 -0.98 -23.71
C THR A 232 -12.45 -2.33 -23.34
N LEU A 233 -12.43 -3.30 -24.28
CA LEU A 233 -12.37 -4.75 -23.95
C LEU A 233 -11.43 -4.90 -22.76
N ALA A 234 -11.76 -5.72 -21.76
CA ALA A 234 -11.02 -5.86 -20.51
C ALA A 234 -9.51 -6.17 -20.74
N ILE A 235 -8.74 -5.13 -21.05
CA ILE A 235 -7.30 -5.13 -21.20
C ILE A 235 -6.81 -4.58 -19.89
N ILE A 236 -6.14 -5.42 -19.12
CA ILE A 236 -5.59 -5.04 -17.82
C ILE A 236 -4.08 -5.21 -17.86
N PRO A 237 -3.32 -4.32 -17.19
CA PRO A 237 -1.90 -4.55 -17.00
C PRO A 237 -1.71 -5.68 -15.98
N ALA A 238 -0.86 -6.64 -16.32
CA ALA A 238 -0.58 -7.78 -15.46
C ALA A 238 0.91 -8.11 -15.43
N LEU A 239 1.39 -8.52 -14.27
CA LEU A 239 2.70 -9.14 -14.10
C LEU A 239 2.62 -10.60 -14.54
N ILE A 240 3.51 -11.02 -15.45
CA ILE A 240 3.57 -12.41 -15.89
C ILE A 240 4.54 -13.17 -14.97
N VAL A 241 4.06 -14.26 -14.38
CA VAL A 241 4.86 -15.13 -13.50
C VAL A 241 4.84 -16.57 -14.01
N THR A 242 5.78 -17.38 -13.55
CA THR A 242 5.87 -18.80 -13.90
C THR A 242 5.75 -19.71 -12.68
N ALA A 243 5.05 -20.82 -12.83
CA ALA A 243 5.08 -21.96 -11.90
C ALA A 243 5.01 -23.28 -12.69
N SER A 244 5.91 -24.20 -12.39
CA SER A 244 6.11 -25.51 -13.05
C SER A 244 6.13 -25.39 -14.58
N ALA A 245 6.91 -24.44 -15.09
CA ALA A 245 7.02 -24.06 -16.52
C ALA A 245 5.73 -23.55 -17.20
N GLN A 246 4.64 -23.37 -16.45
CA GLN A 246 3.42 -22.70 -16.91
C GLN A 246 3.46 -21.21 -16.58
N ARG A 247 2.72 -20.40 -17.35
CA ARG A 247 2.65 -18.94 -17.15
C ARG A 247 1.29 -18.53 -16.61
N TYR A 248 1.33 -17.65 -15.64
CA TYR A 248 0.17 -17.05 -15.00
C TYR A 248 0.29 -15.54 -15.04
N ALA A 249 -0.84 -14.86 -15.02
CA ALA A 249 -0.90 -13.41 -14.99
C ALA A 249 -1.50 -12.93 -13.67
N ILE A 250 -0.83 -11.98 -13.03
CA ILE A 250 -1.27 -11.34 -11.79
C ILE A 250 -1.66 -9.90 -12.13
N PRO A 251 -2.91 -9.47 -11.91
CA PRO A 251 -3.30 -8.08 -12.08
C PRO A 251 -2.38 -7.15 -11.29
N GLN A 252 -1.83 -6.12 -11.93
CA GLN A 252 -0.91 -5.19 -11.25
C GLN A 252 -1.56 -4.42 -10.10
N VAL A 253 -2.88 -4.22 -10.16
CA VAL A 253 -3.65 -3.57 -9.07
C VAL A 253 -3.52 -4.30 -7.72
N SER A 254 -3.26 -5.61 -7.75
CA SER A 254 -3.08 -6.43 -6.55
C SER A 254 -1.61 -6.59 -6.14
N LEU A 255 -0.67 -6.06 -6.93
CA LEU A 255 0.76 -6.18 -6.70
C LEU A 255 1.29 -4.99 -5.89
N LEU A 256 1.95 -5.28 -4.76
CA LEU A 256 2.60 -4.25 -3.93
C LEU A 256 4.09 -4.13 -4.24
N GLU A 257 4.82 -5.23 -4.14
CA GLU A 257 6.26 -5.26 -4.41
C GLU A 257 6.74 -6.67 -4.80
N LEU A 258 7.96 -6.74 -5.34
CA LEU A 258 8.63 -7.97 -5.72
C LEU A 258 9.87 -8.17 -4.86
N VAL A 259 9.97 -9.34 -4.24
CA VAL A 259 11.10 -9.72 -3.40
C VAL A 259 11.77 -10.94 -4.01
N ARG A 260 13.07 -10.85 -4.26
CA ARG A 260 13.88 -11.96 -4.76
C ARG A 260 14.98 -12.27 -3.75
N LEU A 261 15.01 -13.51 -3.30
CA LEU A 261 15.99 -14.03 -2.37
C LEU A 261 16.93 -14.96 -3.13
N GLU A 262 18.23 -14.84 -2.93
CA GLU A 262 19.24 -15.65 -3.61
C GLU A 262 20.24 -16.24 -2.61
N GLY A 263 20.79 -17.41 -2.91
CA GLY A 263 21.91 -17.98 -2.15
C GLY A 263 21.53 -18.42 -0.74
N ARG A 264 22.36 -18.09 0.26
CA ARG A 264 22.14 -18.48 1.66
C ARG A 264 20.90 -17.80 2.26
N ASP A 265 20.61 -16.57 1.86
CA ASP A 265 19.47 -15.79 2.36
C ASP A 265 18.12 -16.43 2.02
N ALA A 266 18.03 -17.22 0.95
CA ALA A 266 16.80 -17.92 0.57
C ALA A 266 16.44 -19.11 1.49
N ARG A 267 17.44 -19.78 2.08
CA ARG A 267 17.20 -20.97 2.93
C ARG A 267 16.85 -20.61 4.38
N ASP A 268 17.40 -19.50 4.88
CA ASP A 268 17.22 -19.09 6.28
C ASP A 268 16.13 -18.02 6.45
N ALA A 269 15.71 -17.31 5.39
CA ALA A 269 14.71 -16.24 5.50
C ALA A 269 13.24 -16.70 5.45
N VAL A 270 12.98 -17.93 5.01
CA VAL A 270 11.62 -18.52 5.06
C VAL A 270 11.50 -19.35 6.33
N GLU A 271 10.84 -18.77 7.33
CA GLU A 271 10.60 -19.41 8.62
C GLU A 271 9.30 -20.23 8.58
N LEU A 272 9.21 -21.29 9.36
CA LEU A 272 7.97 -22.08 9.52
C LEU A 272 7.35 -21.79 10.88
N ILE A 273 6.22 -21.07 10.92
CA ILE A 273 5.52 -20.75 12.16
C ILE A 273 4.19 -21.51 12.18
N HIS A 274 3.99 -22.36 13.20
CA HIS A 274 2.81 -23.23 13.32
C HIS A 274 2.50 -24.07 12.06
N GLY A 275 3.53 -24.42 11.28
CA GLY A 275 3.40 -25.20 10.04
C GLY A 275 3.11 -24.37 8.79
N ALA A 276 2.94 -23.05 8.90
CA ALA A 276 2.80 -22.13 7.77
C ALA A 276 4.15 -21.47 7.44
N PRO A 277 4.56 -21.44 6.15
CA PRO A 277 5.75 -20.70 5.75
C PRO A 277 5.49 -19.19 5.82
N VAL A 278 6.42 -18.45 6.39
CA VAL A 278 6.37 -16.99 6.52
C VAL A 278 7.71 -16.37 6.14
N TYR A 279 7.67 -15.12 5.68
CA TYR A 279 8.85 -14.32 5.38
C TYR A 279 8.79 -13.01 6.16
N ARG A 280 9.92 -12.58 6.73
CA ARG A 280 10.00 -11.33 7.49
C ARG A 280 10.30 -10.15 6.57
N LEU A 281 9.25 -9.49 6.08
CA LEU A 281 9.37 -8.30 5.25
C LEU A 281 9.39 -7.04 6.12
N ARG A 282 10.55 -6.39 6.24
CA ARG A 282 10.75 -5.16 7.04
C ARG A 282 10.20 -5.31 8.47
N GLY A 283 10.58 -6.41 9.15
CA GLY A 283 10.15 -6.73 10.52
C GLY A 283 8.75 -7.35 10.65
N ARG A 284 7.91 -7.28 9.61
CA ARG A 284 6.54 -7.84 9.63
C ARG A 284 6.51 -9.25 9.05
N LEU A 285 5.76 -10.15 9.69
CA LEU A 285 5.55 -11.51 9.19
C LEU A 285 4.58 -11.49 8.01
N LEU A 286 5.09 -11.87 6.85
CA LEU A 286 4.32 -12.03 5.62
C LEU A 286 4.05 -13.53 5.41
N PRO A 287 2.79 -13.98 5.45
CA PRO A 287 2.47 -15.38 5.16
C PRO A 287 2.81 -15.70 3.71
N LEU A 288 3.46 -16.84 3.48
CA LEU A 288 3.83 -17.29 2.16
C LEU A 288 2.86 -18.36 1.65
N VAL A 289 2.48 -18.22 0.39
CA VAL A 289 1.66 -19.18 -0.34
C VAL A 289 2.48 -19.64 -1.53
N HIS A 290 2.66 -20.96 -1.69
CA HIS A 290 3.39 -21.50 -2.83
C HIS A 290 2.43 -21.78 -3.98
N LEU A 291 2.59 -21.07 -5.10
CA LEU A 291 1.68 -21.20 -6.25
C LEU A 291 1.61 -22.64 -6.77
N HIS A 292 2.74 -23.34 -6.83
CA HIS A 292 2.77 -24.74 -7.26
C HIS A 292 2.00 -25.68 -6.32
N ARG A 293 1.97 -25.42 -5.01
CA ARG A 293 1.21 -26.24 -4.05
C ARG A 293 -0.28 -25.98 -4.18
N GLU A 294 -0.67 -24.70 -4.26
CA GLU A 294 -2.07 -24.32 -4.39
C GLU A 294 -2.71 -24.83 -5.66
N LEU A 295 -1.94 -24.89 -6.75
CA LEU A 295 -2.38 -25.39 -8.04
C LEU A 295 -2.12 -26.88 -8.25
N GLU A 296 -1.64 -27.60 -7.22
CA GLU A 296 -1.34 -29.04 -7.26
C GLU A 296 -0.39 -29.41 -8.42
N LEU A 297 0.61 -28.55 -8.67
CA LEU A 297 1.62 -28.72 -9.71
C LEU A 297 2.86 -29.45 -9.19
N ALA A 298 3.69 -29.92 -10.12
CA ALA A 298 4.96 -30.54 -9.80
C ALA A 298 5.88 -29.54 -9.07
N THR A 299 6.57 -30.01 -8.02
CA THR A 299 7.54 -29.20 -7.27
C THR A 299 8.68 -28.77 -8.20
N PRO A 300 9.02 -27.48 -8.26
CA PRO A 300 10.13 -27.00 -9.08
C PRO A 300 11.48 -27.54 -8.57
N GLU A 301 12.45 -27.66 -9.46
CA GLU A 301 13.85 -27.93 -9.06
C GLU A 301 14.39 -26.74 -8.25
N GLU A 302 15.11 -27.01 -7.15
CA GLU A 302 15.69 -25.97 -6.28
C GLU A 302 16.84 -25.25 -7.00
N ASP A 303 16.57 -24.10 -7.62
CA ASP A 303 17.59 -23.27 -8.28
C ASP A 303 18.26 -22.25 -7.31
N GLY A 304 18.07 -22.44 -6.00
CA GLY A 304 18.69 -21.61 -4.94
C GLY A 304 18.17 -20.17 -4.85
N ALA A 305 17.16 -19.79 -5.63
CA ALA A 305 16.48 -18.50 -5.59
C ALA A 305 14.99 -18.67 -5.30
N VAL A 306 14.44 -17.76 -4.49
CA VAL A 306 13.01 -17.72 -4.14
C VAL A 306 12.45 -16.38 -4.59
N ASN A 307 11.47 -16.42 -5.51
CA ASN A 307 10.76 -15.23 -5.98
C ASN A 307 9.43 -15.10 -5.24
N ILE A 308 9.26 -14.01 -4.50
CA ILE A 308 8.06 -13.71 -3.72
C ILE A 308 7.38 -12.49 -4.34
N VAL A 309 6.14 -12.67 -4.77
CA VAL A 309 5.28 -11.59 -5.25
C VAL A 309 4.40 -11.15 -4.09
N VAL A 310 4.59 -9.94 -3.58
CA VAL A 310 3.81 -9.43 -2.44
C VAL A 310 2.47 -8.91 -2.97
N LEU A 311 1.39 -9.54 -2.54
CA LEU A 311 0.04 -9.28 -3.01
C LEU A 311 -0.85 -8.71 -1.91
N GLN A 312 -1.76 -7.84 -2.30
CA GLN A 312 -2.84 -7.33 -1.45
C GLN A 312 -4.16 -8.03 -1.82
N ALA A 313 -4.79 -8.62 -0.82
CA ALA A 313 -6.12 -9.24 -0.86
C ALA A 313 -7.00 -8.58 0.22
N ASP A 314 -7.90 -7.69 -0.18
CA ASP A 314 -8.65 -6.80 0.72
C ASP A 314 -7.69 -6.06 1.68
N ASP A 315 -7.81 -6.27 3.00
CA ASP A 315 -6.94 -5.67 4.02
C ASP A 315 -5.72 -6.55 4.39
N ARG A 316 -5.55 -7.71 3.72
CA ARG A 316 -4.50 -8.68 4.04
C ARG A 316 -3.41 -8.72 2.99
N GLN A 317 -2.17 -8.83 3.46
CA GLN A 317 -0.98 -8.99 2.63
C GLN A 317 -0.47 -10.42 2.74
N PHE A 318 -0.05 -10.98 1.61
CA PHE A 318 0.63 -12.27 1.58
C PHE A 318 1.66 -12.31 0.45
N GLY A 319 2.68 -13.15 0.61
CA GLY A 319 3.67 -13.41 -0.42
C GLY A 319 3.28 -14.63 -1.24
N LEU A 320 3.16 -14.47 -2.54
CA LEU A 320 2.99 -15.58 -3.47
C LEU A 320 4.36 -16.01 -3.98
N VAL A 321 4.80 -17.20 -3.59
CA VAL A 321 6.04 -17.80 -4.06
C VAL A 321 5.83 -18.41 -5.44
N VAL A 322 6.61 -17.93 -6.40
CA VAL A 322 6.58 -18.33 -7.81
C VAL A 322 7.97 -18.77 -8.26
N ASP A 323 8.04 -19.57 -9.33
CA ASP A 323 9.33 -20.05 -9.85
C ASP A 323 10.10 -18.91 -10.53
N GLY A 324 9.38 -17.99 -11.16
CA GLY A 324 10.00 -16.88 -11.89
C GLY A 324 9.04 -15.73 -12.12
N VAL A 325 9.61 -14.53 -12.21
CA VAL A 325 8.92 -13.30 -12.57
C VAL A 325 9.39 -12.85 -13.94
N ARG A 326 8.46 -12.50 -14.81
CA ARG A 326 8.70 -11.95 -16.14
C ARG A 326 8.19 -10.52 -16.22
N ASP A 327 8.41 -9.88 -17.37
CA ASP A 327 7.93 -8.53 -17.62
C ASP A 327 6.41 -8.41 -17.51
N SER A 328 5.97 -7.18 -17.29
CA SER A 328 4.56 -6.83 -17.31
C SER A 328 4.03 -6.74 -18.74
N ALA A 329 2.77 -7.14 -18.94
CA ALA A 329 2.11 -7.10 -20.23
C ALA A 329 0.66 -6.63 -20.11
N GLU A 330 0.17 -5.98 -21.15
CA GLU A 330 -1.26 -5.76 -21.35
C GLU A 330 -1.93 -7.05 -21.81
N ILE A 331 -2.85 -7.58 -21.01
CA ILE A 331 -3.52 -8.85 -21.30
C ILE A 331 -5.01 -8.64 -21.55
N VAL A 332 -5.56 -9.35 -22.53
CA VAL A 332 -7.01 -9.37 -22.76
C VAL A 332 -7.63 -10.44 -21.87
N VAL A 333 -8.51 -10.03 -20.96
CA VAL A 333 -9.25 -10.96 -20.08
C VAL A 333 -10.37 -11.62 -20.86
N LYS A 334 -10.31 -12.96 -20.95
CA LYS A 334 -11.40 -13.80 -21.42
C LYS A 334 -12.02 -14.50 -20.20
N PRO A 335 -13.33 -14.34 -19.93
CA PRO A 335 -13.97 -15.00 -18.81
C PRO A 335 -13.92 -16.52 -18.99
N LEU A 336 -13.76 -17.24 -17.88
CA LEU A 336 -13.81 -18.69 -17.88
C LEU A 336 -15.24 -19.16 -18.22
N GLY A 337 -15.35 -20.26 -18.96
CA GLY A 337 -16.65 -20.83 -19.33
C GLY A 337 -17.46 -21.24 -18.09
N HIS A 338 -18.79 -21.29 -18.22
CA HIS A 338 -19.71 -21.57 -17.12
C HIS A 338 -19.40 -22.85 -16.31
N HIS A 339 -18.87 -23.89 -16.95
CA HIS A 339 -18.43 -25.14 -16.29
C HIS A 339 -17.25 -24.94 -15.32
N LEU A 340 -16.47 -23.87 -15.48
CA LEU A 340 -15.27 -23.57 -14.68
C LEU A 340 -15.53 -22.52 -13.61
N LYS A 341 -16.77 -22.04 -13.47
CA LYS A 341 -17.17 -20.99 -12.51
C LYS A 341 -16.96 -21.39 -11.04
N GLY A 342 -16.84 -22.69 -10.75
CA GLY A 342 -16.54 -23.21 -9.42
C GLY A 342 -15.07 -23.12 -9.01
N ILE A 343 -14.16 -22.75 -9.92
CA ILE A 343 -12.73 -22.61 -9.63
C ILE A 343 -12.47 -21.16 -9.22
N SER A 344 -12.34 -20.91 -7.92
CA SER A 344 -12.11 -19.57 -7.37
C SER A 344 -10.68 -19.05 -7.56
N THR A 345 -9.73 -19.91 -7.97
CA THR A 345 -8.32 -19.52 -8.08
C THR A 345 -8.00 -18.64 -9.30
N PHE A 346 -8.93 -18.54 -10.26
CA PHE A 346 -8.70 -17.85 -11.53
C PHE A 346 -9.82 -16.86 -11.85
N ALA A 347 -9.44 -15.61 -12.14
CA ALA A 347 -10.38 -14.57 -12.57
C ALA A 347 -10.74 -14.68 -14.05
N GLY A 348 -9.87 -15.34 -14.85
CA GLY A 348 -10.01 -15.40 -16.29
C GLY A 348 -8.86 -16.16 -16.96
N ALA A 349 -8.88 -16.15 -18.28
CA ALA A 349 -7.77 -16.60 -19.10
C ALA A 349 -7.37 -15.51 -20.08
N THR A 350 -6.14 -15.56 -20.57
CA THR A 350 -5.64 -14.70 -21.63
C THR A 350 -4.82 -15.51 -22.62
N ILE A 351 -4.58 -14.95 -23.80
CA ILE A 351 -3.61 -15.49 -24.76
C ILE A 351 -2.39 -14.60 -24.66
N MET A 352 -1.20 -15.17 -24.61
CA MET A 352 0.04 -14.42 -24.48
C MET A 352 0.64 -14.05 -25.84
N GLY A 353 1.70 -13.23 -25.82
CA GLY A 353 2.45 -12.82 -27.00
C GLY A 353 3.06 -13.98 -27.81
N ASP A 354 3.13 -15.19 -27.26
CA ASP A 354 3.60 -16.40 -27.95
C ASP A 354 2.46 -17.35 -28.37
N GLY A 355 1.21 -16.92 -28.24
CA GLY A 355 0.02 -17.67 -28.61
C GLY A 355 -0.39 -18.73 -27.59
N ARG A 356 0.37 -18.90 -26.50
CA ARG A 356 0.01 -19.81 -25.41
C ARG A 356 -1.05 -19.18 -24.51
N VAL A 357 -1.90 -20.02 -23.93
CA VAL A 357 -2.88 -19.58 -22.95
C VAL A 357 -2.20 -19.36 -21.61
N GLY A 358 -2.47 -18.22 -20.98
CA GLY A 358 -2.10 -17.91 -19.60
C GLY A 358 -3.36 -17.77 -18.75
N LEU A 359 -3.33 -18.27 -17.52
CA LEU A 359 -4.44 -18.09 -16.57
C LEU A 359 -4.21 -16.85 -15.72
N ILE A 360 -5.27 -16.08 -15.50
CA ILE A 360 -5.24 -14.88 -14.67
C ILE A 360 -5.60 -15.28 -13.26
N LEU A 361 -4.70 -15.07 -12.30
CA LEU A 361 -4.92 -15.43 -10.91
C LEU A 361 -5.96 -14.52 -10.28
N ASP A 362 -6.93 -15.11 -9.60
CA ASP A 362 -7.79 -14.40 -8.66
C ASP A 362 -7.06 -14.36 -7.30
N VAL A 363 -6.50 -13.21 -6.97
CA VAL A 363 -5.71 -13.01 -5.76
C VAL A 363 -6.55 -13.25 -4.50
N MET A 364 -7.83 -12.87 -4.53
CA MET A 364 -8.76 -13.10 -3.42
C MET A 364 -9.09 -14.57 -3.26
N GLY A 365 -9.45 -15.23 -4.37
CA GLY A 365 -9.79 -16.65 -4.33
C GLY A 365 -8.60 -17.53 -3.96
N LEU A 366 -7.38 -17.14 -4.36
CA LEU A 366 -6.14 -17.80 -3.94
C LEU A 366 -5.88 -17.62 -2.44
N ALA A 367 -6.05 -16.42 -1.90
CA ALA A 367 -5.88 -16.16 -0.46
C ALA A 367 -6.89 -16.93 0.41
N GLN A 368 -8.13 -17.08 -0.07
CA GLN A 368 -9.16 -17.89 0.60
C GLN A 368 -8.84 -19.38 0.58
N ARG A 369 -8.41 -19.91 -0.58
CA ARG A 369 -8.04 -21.32 -0.75
C ARG A 369 -6.82 -21.70 0.11
N ALA A 370 -5.83 -20.81 0.18
CA ALA A 370 -4.63 -20.99 0.98
C ALA A 370 -4.84 -20.77 2.50
N HIS A 371 -6.08 -20.58 2.97
CA HIS A 371 -6.42 -20.31 4.36
C HIS A 371 -5.67 -19.10 4.99
N VAL A 372 -5.20 -18.18 4.14
CA VAL A 372 -4.73 -16.85 4.57
C VAL A 372 -5.92 -16.03 5.12
N VAL A 373 -7.13 -16.40 4.70
CA VAL A 373 -8.41 -15.85 5.17
C VAL A 373 -9.21 -16.94 5.91
N GLY A 374 -8.97 -17.13 7.21
CA GLY A 374 -9.73 -18.06 8.05
C GLY A 374 -9.43 -17.95 9.57
N PRO A 375 -10.35 -18.39 10.45
CA PRO A 375 -10.26 -18.24 11.92
C PRO A 375 -9.09 -19.02 12.57
N GLU A 376 -8.51 -20.00 11.88
CA GLU A 376 -7.35 -20.77 12.36
C GLU A 376 -6.02 -20.02 12.15
N SER A 377 -5.89 -19.28 11.04
CA SER A 377 -4.82 -18.28 10.86
C SER A 377 -5.00 -17.11 11.81
N GLU A 378 -6.23 -16.79 12.22
CA GLU A 378 -6.48 -15.88 13.34
C GLU A 378 -6.03 -16.47 14.68
N ARG A 379 -6.16 -17.76 14.96
CA ARG A 379 -5.57 -18.32 16.20
C ARG A 379 -4.05 -18.38 16.14
N ALA A 380 -3.45 -18.75 15.01
CA ALA A 380 -1.99 -18.75 14.87
C ALA A 380 -1.40 -17.33 14.81
N ALA A 381 -2.09 -16.38 14.18
CA ALA A 381 -1.71 -14.97 14.12
C ALA A 381 -2.14 -14.20 15.37
N LEU A 382 -3.22 -14.51 16.08
CA LEU A 382 -3.64 -13.85 17.32
C LEU A 382 -2.99 -14.48 18.56
N ASP A 383 -2.64 -15.77 18.59
CA ASP A 383 -1.78 -16.31 19.67
C ASP A 383 -0.34 -15.83 19.51
N SER A 384 0.15 -15.65 18.27
CA SER A 384 1.45 -15.05 18.02
C SER A 384 1.42 -13.52 18.12
N SER A 385 0.37 -12.82 17.67
CA SER A 385 0.24 -11.37 17.79
C SER A 385 -0.18 -10.92 19.18
N SER A 386 -0.93 -11.69 19.96
CA SER A 386 -1.23 -11.27 21.35
C SER A 386 -0.02 -11.50 22.26
N ARG A 387 0.76 -12.57 22.02
CA ARG A 387 2.06 -12.74 22.70
C ARG A 387 3.17 -11.83 22.13
N ALA A 388 3.12 -11.48 20.85
CA ALA A 388 4.10 -10.56 20.24
C ALA A 388 3.74 -9.09 20.41
N VAL A 389 2.47 -8.70 20.60
CA VAL A 389 2.10 -7.31 20.91
C VAL A 389 2.40 -7.00 22.37
N GLU A 390 2.30 -7.98 23.28
CA GLU A 390 2.83 -7.83 24.64
C GLU A 390 4.38 -7.90 24.71
N ALA A 391 5.05 -8.51 23.72
CA ALA A 391 6.52 -8.59 23.66
C ALA A 391 7.21 -7.55 22.75
N ALA A 392 6.48 -6.92 21.83
CA ALA A 392 6.99 -5.88 20.91
C ALA A 392 6.86 -4.47 21.49
N ALA A 393 6.21 -4.31 22.64
CA ALA A 393 6.18 -3.05 23.37
C ALA A 393 7.55 -2.66 23.97
N ASP A 394 8.59 -3.50 23.81
CA ASP A 394 9.83 -3.39 24.59
C ASP A 394 11.13 -3.62 23.77
N ARG A 395 11.02 -3.72 22.43
CA ARG A 395 12.19 -3.87 21.55
C ARG A 395 12.49 -2.56 20.83
N GLU A 396 13.68 -2.03 21.03
CA GLU A 396 14.16 -0.83 20.37
C GLU A 396 15.16 -1.19 19.27
N THR A 397 15.11 -0.47 18.16
CA THR A 397 16.12 -0.55 17.11
C THR A 397 17.33 0.27 17.52
N LEU A 398 18.51 -0.35 17.57
CA LEU A 398 19.78 0.25 18.00
C LEU A 398 20.77 0.31 16.83
N LEU A 399 21.38 1.48 16.61
CA LEU A 399 22.56 1.65 15.77
C LEU A 399 23.81 1.31 16.58
N LEU A 400 24.58 0.32 16.15
CA LEU A 400 25.79 -0.14 16.80
C LEU A 400 27.03 0.46 16.15
N PHE A 401 27.99 0.88 16.97
CA PHE A 401 29.28 1.36 16.48
C PHE A 401 30.42 1.02 17.43
N ALA A 402 31.63 1.02 16.87
CA ALA A 402 32.88 0.75 17.58
C ALA A 402 33.39 1.99 18.31
N THR A 403 34.12 1.77 19.40
CA THR A 403 35.00 2.75 20.05
C THR A 403 36.47 2.41 19.77
N PRO A 404 37.42 3.35 19.98
CA PRO A 404 38.84 3.15 19.69
C PRO A 404 39.50 1.90 20.33
N ASP A 405 38.95 1.39 21.44
CA ASP A 405 39.50 0.25 22.19
C ASP A 405 38.73 -1.08 21.95
N ASP A 406 38.11 -1.25 20.78
CA ASP A 406 37.22 -2.37 20.42
C ASP A 406 36.00 -2.52 21.35
N GLY A 407 35.63 -1.43 22.03
CA GLY A 407 34.36 -1.31 22.74
C GLY A 407 33.20 -1.16 21.77
N ARG A 408 32.00 -1.48 22.27
CA ARG A 408 30.76 -1.46 21.49
C ARG A 408 29.75 -0.54 22.15
N MET A 409 29.26 0.43 21.38
CA MET A 409 28.24 1.36 21.81
C MET A 409 27.02 1.29 20.90
N ALA A 410 25.89 1.73 21.44
CA ALA A 410 24.62 1.80 20.75
C ALA A 410 23.95 3.16 20.95
N ILE A 411 23.27 3.62 19.91
CA ILE A 411 22.33 4.75 19.98
C ILE A 411 20.97 4.25 19.47
N PRO A 412 19.85 4.55 20.15
CA PRO A 412 18.52 4.27 19.60
C PRO A 412 18.37 4.90 18.21
N LEU A 413 18.00 4.10 17.22
CA LEU A 413 17.89 4.55 15.83
C LEU A 413 16.86 5.69 15.69
N ALA A 414 15.85 5.74 16.56
CA ALA A 414 14.89 6.84 16.64
C ALA A 414 15.54 8.20 16.95
N ALA A 415 16.72 8.22 17.57
CA ALA A 415 17.49 9.42 17.83
C ALA A 415 18.45 9.77 16.67
N VAL A 416 18.47 8.99 15.59
CA VAL A 416 19.34 9.23 14.43
C VAL A 416 18.53 9.88 13.31
N ASP A 417 18.90 11.10 12.92
CA ASP A 417 18.31 11.79 11.76
C ASP A 417 18.94 11.27 10.46
N ARG A 418 20.27 11.13 10.43
CA ARG A 418 21.00 10.60 9.26
C ARG A 418 22.38 10.04 9.63
N LEU A 419 22.89 9.14 8.81
CA LEU A 419 24.29 8.70 8.83
C LEU A 419 25.02 9.39 7.67
N GLU A 420 26.12 10.07 7.96
CA GLU A 420 26.91 10.80 6.97
C GLU A 420 28.38 10.40 7.06
N GLU A 421 29.07 10.50 5.92
CA GLU A 421 30.52 10.37 5.86
C GLU A 421 31.11 11.69 5.35
N PHE A 422 32.04 12.26 6.11
CA PHE A 422 32.72 13.49 5.73
C PHE A 422 34.21 13.24 5.51
N PRO A 423 34.84 13.86 4.50
CA PRO A 423 36.29 13.91 4.41
C PRO A 423 36.90 14.52 5.69
N LEU A 424 38.06 14.02 6.15
CA LEU A 424 38.72 14.53 7.35
C LEU A 424 39.06 16.03 7.27
N ASP A 425 39.36 16.52 6.07
CA ASP A 425 39.66 17.93 5.78
C ASP A 425 38.42 18.82 5.69
N ALA A 426 37.21 18.24 5.69
CA ALA A 426 35.96 18.99 5.77
C ALA A 426 35.60 19.42 7.20
N ALA A 427 36.26 18.85 8.22
CA ALA A 427 36.09 19.26 9.60
C ALA A 427 36.94 20.52 9.89
N GLU A 428 36.28 21.63 10.19
CA GLU A 428 36.88 22.91 10.54
C GLU A 428 36.83 23.15 12.05
N GLN A 429 37.76 23.93 12.58
CA GLN A 429 37.82 24.27 14.01
C GLN A 429 37.28 25.68 14.25
N THR A 430 36.28 25.82 15.12
CA THR A 430 35.77 27.12 15.59
C THR A 430 35.83 27.19 17.12
N GLY A 431 36.79 27.96 17.65
CA GLY A 431 37.10 27.95 19.09
C GLY A 431 37.47 26.54 19.57
N ASP A 432 36.83 26.08 20.64
CA ASP A 432 37.04 24.74 21.20
C ASP A 432 36.18 23.66 20.52
N GLN A 433 35.40 24.00 19.50
CA GLN A 433 34.45 23.10 18.84
C GLN A 433 34.82 22.80 17.39
N GLN A 434 34.78 21.53 17.00
CA GLN A 434 34.84 21.14 15.59
C GLN A 434 33.47 21.29 14.94
N VAL A 435 33.46 21.69 13.68
CA VAL A 435 32.24 21.91 12.88
C VAL A 435 32.46 21.41 11.45
N VAL A 436 31.37 21.13 10.75
CA VAL A 436 31.36 20.86 9.31
C VAL A 436 30.24 21.65 8.64
N GLN A 437 30.45 22.07 7.39
CA GLN A 437 29.38 22.64 6.60
C GLN A 437 28.44 21.53 6.13
N TYR A 438 27.20 21.53 6.63
CA TYR A 438 26.19 20.53 6.30
C TYR A 438 24.93 21.21 5.78
N ARG A 439 24.62 20.99 4.49
CA ARG A 439 23.44 21.57 3.80
C ARG A 439 23.30 23.10 3.93
N GLY A 440 24.43 23.81 3.90
CA GLY A 440 24.46 25.27 3.98
C GLY A 440 24.47 25.83 5.41
N GLU A 441 24.45 24.97 6.43
CA GLU A 441 24.54 25.34 7.85
C GLU A 441 25.84 24.83 8.48
N ILE A 442 26.29 25.48 9.55
CA ILE A 442 27.44 25.03 10.34
C ILE A 442 26.93 24.01 11.37
N MET A 443 27.30 22.74 11.19
CA MET A 443 26.93 21.66 12.10
C MET A 443 28.08 21.36 13.06
N PRO A 444 27.90 21.49 14.38
CA PRO A 444 28.90 21.08 15.36
C PRO A 444 29.11 19.58 15.35
N LEU A 445 30.37 19.19 15.53
CA LEU A 445 30.84 17.81 15.66
C LEU A 445 31.25 17.54 17.11
N VAL A 446 30.76 16.44 17.66
CA VAL A 446 31.08 15.95 19.00
C VAL A 446 31.70 14.57 18.87
N HIS A 447 32.96 14.43 19.26
CA HIS A 447 33.65 13.14 19.26
C HIS A 447 33.21 12.31 20.47
N VAL A 448 32.53 11.19 20.22
CA VAL A 448 32.01 10.34 21.30
C VAL A 448 33.14 9.82 22.19
N SER A 449 34.29 9.47 21.59
CA SER A 449 35.48 9.01 22.30
C SER A 449 36.10 10.07 23.23
N ALA A 450 35.96 11.36 22.91
CA ALA A 450 36.48 12.45 23.72
C ALA A 450 35.61 12.70 24.96
N VAL A 451 34.29 12.50 24.84
CA VAL A 451 33.32 12.70 25.92
C VAL A 451 33.21 11.47 26.84
N LEU A 452 33.38 10.27 26.29
CA LEU A 452 33.28 8.99 27.00
C LEU A 452 34.61 8.20 27.00
N PRO A 453 35.68 8.68 27.65
CA PRO A 453 36.96 7.96 27.70
C PRO A 453 36.82 6.61 28.42
N GLU A 454 37.32 5.52 27.81
CA GLU A 454 37.31 4.19 28.41
C GLU A 454 38.27 4.08 29.61
N ARG A 455 37.91 3.30 30.63
CA ARG A 455 38.68 3.14 31.89
C ARG A 455 39.70 1.99 31.87
N ARG A 456 40.01 1.39 30.71
CA ARG A 456 40.99 0.28 30.67
C ARG A 456 42.42 0.82 30.52
N LEU A 457 43.16 0.73 31.62
CA LEU A 457 44.62 0.75 31.63
C LEU A 457 45.15 -0.43 30.80
N SER A 458 45.46 -0.20 29.52
CA SER A 458 46.31 -1.09 28.74
C SER A 458 47.11 -0.30 27.70
N LEU A 459 48.41 -0.53 27.79
CA LEU A 459 49.54 0.02 27.05
C LEU A 459 49.25 0.31 25.57
N ARG A 460 49.41 1.58 25.18
CA ARG A 460 49.79 2.08 23.85
C ARG A 460 49.28 1.24 22.67
N HIS A 461 48.07 1.53 22.23
CA HIS A 461 47.83 1.65 20.80
C HIS A 461 47.58 3.14 20.54
N GLU A 462 48.40 3.77 19.71
CA GLU A 462 47.93 5.01 19.09
C GLU A 462 46.65 4.62 18.34
N PRO A 463 45.53 5.36 18.49
CA PRO A 463 44.36 5.10 17.68
C PRO A 463 44.84 5.16 16.23
N ASP A 464 44.67 4.05 15.53
CA ASP A 464 44.98 3.95 14.11
C ASP A 464 44.16 5.07 13.47
N ARG A 465 44.80 6.18 13.10
CA ARG A 465 44.08 7.35 12.57
C ARG A 465 43.21 6.81 11.43
N PRO A 466 41.87 6.95 11.47
CA PRO A 466 41.03 6.40 10.42
C PRO A 466 41.54 6.97 9.10
N SER A 467 42.09 6.10 8.26
CA SER A 467 42.51 6.47 6.91
C SER A 467 41.23 6.66 6.10
N GLY A 468 40.70 7.89 6.05
CA GLY A 468 39.62 8.22 5.14
C GLY A 468 38.64 9.27 5.66
N THR A 469 37.40 8.83 5.90
CA THR A 469 36.23 9.66 6.21
C THR A 469 35.87 9.58 7.70
N LEU A 470 35.35 10.69 8.23
CA LEU A 470 34.66 10.77 9.51
C LEU A 470 33.27 10.16 9.35
N GLN A 471 32.96 9.13 10.14
CA GLN A 471 31.59 8.62 10.23
C GLN A 471 30.82 9.44 11.28
N VAL A 472 29.74 10.07 10.83
CA VAL A 472 28.97 11.03 11.63
C VAL A 472 27.53 10.58 11.74
N VAL A 473 27.08 10.34 12.96
CA VAL A 473 25.67 10.14 13.30
C VAL A 473 25.05 11.51 13.53
N VAL A 474 24.21 11.95 12.60
CA VAL A 474 23.50 13.22 12.69
C VAL A 474 22.29 13.07 13.60
N HIS A 475 22.26 13.86 14.66
CA HIS A 475 21.15 13.94 15.61
C HIS A 475 20.50 15.34 15.51
N ARG A 476 19.17 15.39 15.67
CA ARG A 476 18.42 16.64 15.68
C ARG A 476 18.15 17.08 17.12
N LEU A 477 18.65 18.25 17.48
CA LEU A 477 18.43 18.91 18.77
C LEU A 477 17.62 20.20 18.52
N GLY A 478 16.31 20.14 18.72
CA GLY A 478 15.38 21.22 18.35
C GLY A 478 15.38 21.47 16.83
N GLU A 479 15.57 22.72 16.42
CA GLU A 479 15.68 23.12 15.00
C GLU A 479 17.09 22.91 14.41
N ARG A 480 18.06 22.45 15.21
CA ARG A 480 19.47 22.36 14.82
C ARG A 480 19.95 20.92 14.76
N ARG A 481 21.03 20.71 14.00
CA ARG A 481 21.68 19.40 13.86
C ARG A 481 23.01 19.39 14.59
N VAL A 482 23.35 18.24 15.17
CA VAL A 482 24.64 17.97 15.78
C VAL A 482 25.15 16.65 15.20
N GLY A 483 26.42 16.61 14.81
CA GLY A 483 27.07 15.39 14.34
C GLY A 483 27.84 14.72 15.47
N LEU A 484 27.55 13.46 15.74
CA LEU A 484 28.34 12.62 16.64
C LEU A 484 29.36 11.86 15.81
N VAL A 485 30.64 12.17 16.01
CA VAL A 485 31.72 11.46 15.34
C VAL A 485 31.96 10.14 16.06
N VAL A 486 31.82 9.04 15.33
CA VAL A 486 32.02 7.67 15.80
C VAL A 486 33.16 7.01 15.04
N GLU A 487 33.81 6.01 15.64
CA GLU A 487 34.96 5.34 15.02
C GLU A 487 34.54 4.57 13.76
N ARG A 488 33.52 3.71 13.91
CA ARG A 488 32.99 2.87 12.84
C ARG A 488 31.61 2.33 13.17
N ILE A 489 30.62 2.59 12.33
CA ILE A 489 29.28 2.00 12.35
C ILE A 489 29.43 0.51 12.02
N GLN A 490 28.87 -0.34 12.87
CA GLN A 490 28.95 -1.79 12.75
C GLN A 490 27.69 -2.37 12.12
N ASP A 491 26.52 -2.06 12.69
CA ASP A 491 25.25 -2.69 12.30
C ASP A 491 24.03 -1.94 12.87
N ILE A 492 22.82 -2.28 12.43
CA ILE A 492 21.55 -1.86 13.01
C ILE A 492 20.80 -3.11 13.48
N VAL A 493 20.47 -3.18 14.77
CA VAL A 493 19.87 -4.37 15.39
C VAL A 493 18.56 -4.06 16.09
N GLU A 494 17.66 -5.03 16.20
CA GLU A 494 16.43 -4.92 16.99
C GLU A 494 16.56 -5.75 18.27
N GLU A 495 16.78 -5.07 19.40
CA GLU A 495 17.03 -5.71 20.68
C GLU A 495 16.05 -5.26 21.74
N ARG A 496 15.78 -6.13 22.71
CA ARG A 496 14.99 -5.75 23.88
C ARG A 496 15.85 -4.91 24.80
N LEU A 497 15.41 -3.70 25.16
CA LEU A 497 16.22 -2.77 25.94
C LEU A 497 16.15 -3.07 27.46
N GLU A 498 16.56 -4.26 27.87
CA GLU A 498 16.75 -4.58 29.28
C GLU A 498 18.11 -4.03 29.73
N LEU A 499 18.16 -2.72 29.99
CA LEU A 499 19.38 -2.02 30.39
C LEU A 499 19.82 -2.47 31.79
N ALA A 500 21.01 -3.06 31.85
CA ALA A 500 21.75 -3.11 33.10
C ALA A 500 22.11 -1.68 33.55
N PRO A 501 22.24 -1.42 34.87
CA PRO A 501 22.52 -0.09 35.40
C PRO A 501 23.72 0.58 34.70
N ALA A 502 23.60 1.90 34.46
CA ALA A 502 24.63 2.71 33.85
C ALA A 502 26.02 2.44 34.47
N SER A 503 26.97 2.07 33.61
CA SER A 503 28.35 1.79 33.98
C SER A 503 29.14 3.07 34.29
N ARG A 504 28.72 4.21 33.73
CA ARG A 504 29.36 5.54 33.86
C ARG A 504 28.43 6.69 33.44
N PRO A 505 28.74 7.94 33.82
CA PRO A 505 28.03 9.13 33.32
C PRO A 505 28.09 9.21 31.78
N GLY A 506 26.97 9.58 31.15
CA GLY A 506 26.83 9.66 29.68
C GLY A 506 26.42 8.34 28.99
N VAL A 507 26.09 7.31 29.77
CA VAL A 507 25.58 6.01 29.31
C VAL A 507 24.25 5.75 30.03
N LEU A 508 23.19 5.42 29.28
CA LEU A 508 21.87 5.05 29.83
C LEU A 508 21.91 3.70 30.56
N GLY A 509 22.71 2.76 30.03
CA GLY A 509 22.86 1.42 30.56
C GLY A 509 23.66 0.53 29.63
N SER A 510 23.73 -0.76 29.93
CA SER A 510 24.37 -1.75 29.06
C SER A 510 23.40 -2.86 28.68
N VAL A 511 23.48 -3.33 27.45
CA VAL A 511 22.66 -4.41 26.89
C VAL A 511 23.56 -5.43 26.22
N VAL A 512 23.18 -6.71 26.24
CA VAL A 512 23.92 -7.77 25.53
C VAL A 512 23.34 -7.90 24.12
N VAL A 513 24.14 -7.57 23.12
CA VAL A 513 23.76 -7.66 21.70
C VAL A 513 24.66 -8.66 21.02
N HIS A 514 24.09 -9.67 20.36
CA HIS A 514 24.86 -10.76 19.74
C HIS A 514 25.94 -11.38 20.66
N GLY A 515 25.63 -11.53 21.96
CA GLY A 515 26.55 -12.13 22.94
C GLY A 515 27.72 -11.24 23.38
N ARG A 516 27.73 -9.95 23.02
CA ARG A 516 28.70 -8.96 23.51
C ARG A 516 28.00 -7.85 24.29
N VAL A 517 28.63 -7.36 25.35
CA VAL A 517 28.14 -6.21 26.12
C VAL A 517 28.28 -4.94 25.29
N THR A 518 27.20 -4.18 25.18
CA THR A 518 27.11 -2.93 24.42
C THR A 518 26.58 -1.83 25.34
N GLU A 519 27.27 -0.70 25.41
CA GLU A 519 26.80 0.46 26.18
C GLU A 519 25.82 1.30 25.35
N VAL A 520 24.66 1.66 25.91
CA VAL A 520 23.69 2.53 25.24
C VAL A 520 23.93 3.97 25.67
N ILE A 521 24.15 4.86 24.71
CA ILE A 521 24.54 6.25 24.99
C ILE A 521 23.36 7.08 25.50
N ASP A 522 23.62 7.88 26.52
CA ASP A 522 22.73 8.98 26.94
C ASP A 522 23.08 10.23 26.11
N LEU A 523 22.37 10.40 24.99
CA LEU A 523 22.62 11.49 24.05
C LEU A 523 22.51 12.88 24.70
N PRO A 524 21.44 13.21 25.46
CA PRO A 524 21.38 14.47 26.21
C PRO A 524 22.60 14.69 27.12
N ALA A 525 23.03 13.67 27.86
CA ALA A 525 24.17 13.80 28.77
C ALA A 525 25.51 13.97 28.01
N VAL A 526 25.70 13.26 26.90
CA VAL A 526 26.90 13.39 26.04
C VAL A 526 26.98 14.77 25.40
N LEU A 527 25.86 15.27 24.86
CA LEU A 527 25.82 16.62 24.26
C LEU A 527 26.08 17.71 25.30
N SER A 528 25.51 17.56 26.51
CA SER A 528 25.72 18.51 27.60
C SER A 528 27.17 18.51 28.09
N ALA A 529 27.80 17.33 28.22
CA ALA A 529 29.21 17.20 28.57
C ALA A 529 30.15 17.80 27.50
N ALA A 530 29.72 17.82 26.23
CA ALA A 530 30.42 18.48 25.13
C ALA A 530 30.14 19.99 25.03
N GLY A 531 29.35 20.57 25.96
CA GLY A 531 28.98 21.99 25.94
C GLY A 531 27.90 22.36 24.92
N VAL A 532 27.29 21.38 24.26
CA VAL A 532 26.26 21.56 23.23
C VAL A 532 24.88 21.42 23.85
N ASN A 533 24.28 22.55 24.24
CA ASN A 533 22.90 22.63 24.71
C ASN A 533 22.07 23.53 23.78
N GLU A 534 20.73 23.40 23.81
CA GLU A 534 19.82 24.26 23.03
C GLU A 534 20.10 25.76 23.23
N SER A 535 20.47 26.16 24.45
CA SER A 535 20.85 27.54 24.80
C SER A 535 22.19 27.99 24.23
N THR A 536 23.20 27.11 24.15
CA THR A 536 24.54 27.43 23.62
C THR A 536 24.50 27.54 22.09
N LEU A 537 23.62 26.78 21.45
CA LEU A 537 23.37 26.89 20.02
C LEU A 537 22.67 28.20 19.66
N GLN A 538 21.64 28.65 20.40
CA GLN A 538 21.01 29.95 20.11
C GLN A 538 22.00 31.15 20.12
N SER A 539 23.07 31.08 20.92
CA SER A 539 24.10 32.12 21.00
C SER A 539 24.99 32.30 19.75
N THR A 540 25.08 31.32 18.85
CA THR A 540 25.98 31.40 17.68
C THR A 540 25.36 32.13 16.48
N ALA A 541 24.10 32.56 16.56
CA ALA A 541 23.40 33.29 15.50
C ALA A 541 23.31 34.81 15.74
N ALA A 542 23.96 35.34 16.78
CA ALA A 542 23.88 36.74 17.17
C ALA A 542 25.24 37.45 17.13
N TRP A 543 25.94 37.40 15.99
CA TRP A 543 27.00 38.35 15.61
C TRP A 543 26.98 38.59 14.11
#